data_AF-M1N3Q8-F1
#
_entry.id   AF-M1N3Q8-F1
#
_cell.length_a   1.000
_cell.length_b   1.000
_cell.length_c   1.000
_cell.angle_alpha   90.00
_cell.angle_beta   90.00
_cell.angle_gamma   90.00
#
_symmetry.space_group_name_H-M   'P 1'
#
loop_
_entity.id
_entity.type
_entity.pdbx_description
1 polymer ?
#
loop_
_entity_poly.entity_id
_entity_poly.type
_entity_poly.pdbx_seq_one_letter_code
_entity_poly.pdbx_strand_id
1 'polypeptide(L)'
;MKEKDMTNFEPYSNFNLKRYEKTFLKKICHFIKEPAIIGGLNGGVSGAIAAFLAVYGYIALPGFGPIIVMGVGVALSVGVITGIAIGSIIGIIVGTIFGFAGDFICRNN
;
A
#
# COMPACT_ATOMS: atom_id res chain seq x y z
N MET A 1 -48.30 33.60 -23.40
CA MET A 1 -47.47 33.69 -22.19
C MET A 1 -48.10 32.86 -21.08
N LYS A 2 -47.62 31.64 -20.86
CA LYS A 2 -47.42 31.02 -19.54
C LYS A 2 -46.48 29.83 -19.70
N GLU A 3 -45.59 29.72 -18.75
CA GLU A 3 -44.30 29.04 -18.77
C GLU A 3 -44.39 27.61 -18.21
N LYS A 4 -43.56 26.72 -18.77
CA LYS A 4 -42.95 25.46 -18.28
C LYS A 4 -43.57 24.74 -17.08
N ASP A 5 -43.71 23.41 -17.23
CA ASP A 5 -43.19 22.49 -16.21
C ASP A 5 -42.77 21.15 -16.85
N MET A 6 -41.47 21.01 -17.11
CA MET A 6 -40.79 19.75 -17.39
C MET A 6 -40.37 19.14 -16.06
N THR A 7 -41.28 18.43 -15.40
CA THR A 7 -41.00 17.71 -14.15
C THR A 7 -41.18 16.22 -14.37
N ASN A 8 -40.14 15.57 -14.88
CA ASN A 8 -39.86 14.16 -14.62
C ASN A 8 -38.39 13.87 -14.95
N PHE A 9 -37.51 14.32 -14.05
CA PHE A 9 -36.12 13.90 -14.05
C PHE A 9 -36.01 12.66 -13.16
N GLU A 10 -36.42 11.51 -13.70
CA GLU A 10 -36.24 10.21 -13.05
C GLU A 10 -34.78 9.74 -13.25
N PRO A 11 -34.11 9.17 -12.23
CA PRO A 11 -32.66 9.26 -12.10
C PRO A 11 -31.93 8.15 -12.89
N TYR A 12 -31.50 8.47 -14.11
CA TYR A 12 -30.51 7.70 -14.89
C TYR A 12 -29.08 7.75 -14.30
N SER A 13 -28.92 8.17 -13.04
CA SER A 13 -27.61 8.38 -12.41
C SER A 13 -27.04 7.11 -11.77
N ASN A 14 -27.85 6.09 -11.46
CA ASN A 14 -27.38 4.93 -10.70
C ASN A 14 -26.48 3.98 -11.53
N PHE A 15 -26.77 3.81 -12.84
CA PHE A 15 -25.91 3.04 -13.75
C PHE A 15 -24.58 3.74 -14.03
N ASN A 16 -24.56 5.08 -14.04
CA ASN A 16 -23.36 5.86 -14.31
C ASN A 16 -22.46 5.99 -13.07
N LEU A 17 -23.04 6.09 -11.86
CA LEU A 17 -22.30 6.09 -10.59
C LEU A 17 -21.55 4.77 -10.38
N LYS A 18 -22.21 3.63 -10.57
CA LYS A 18 -21.54 2.31 -10.48
C LYS A 18 -20.41 2.18 -11.51
N ARG A 19 -20.58 2.70 -12.73
CA ARG A 19 -19.56 2.67 -13.78
C ARG A 19 -18.40 3.61 -13.48
N TYR A 20 -18.69 4.80 -12.96
CA TYR A 20 -17.71 5.79 -12.52
C TYR A 20 -16.88 5.27 -11.35
N GLU A 21 -17.53 4.72 -10.33
CA GLU A 21 -16.90 4.12 -9.15
C GLU A 21 -16.00 2.94 -9.54
N LYS A 22 -16.45 2.07 -10.45
CA LYS A 22 -15.62 0.98 -11.00
C LYS A 22 -14.39 1.49 -11.75
N THR A 23 -14.54 2.60 -12.48
CA THR A 23 -13.44 3.21 -13.25
C THR A 23 -12.45 3.92 -12.34
N PHE A 24 -12.95 4.60 -11.31
CA PHE A 24 -12.16 5.29 -10.29
C PHE A 24 -11.37 4.30 -9.42
N LEU A 25 -12.03 3.23 -8.94
CA LEU A 25 -11.37 2.14 -8.22
C LEU A 25 -10.32 1.43 -9.09
N LYS A 26 -10.58 1.22 -10.38
CA LYS A 26 -9.59 0.65 -11.32
C LYS A 26 -8.37 1.57 -11.48
N LYS A 27 -8.58 2.88 -11.55
CA LYS A 27 -7.52 3.90 -11.65
C LYS A 27 -6.69 3.93 -10.36
N ILE A 28 -7.35 3.91 -9.20
CA ILE A 28 -6.70 3.81 -7.88
C ILE A 28 -5.92 2.50 -7.74
N CYS A 29 -6.49 1.36 -8.12
CA CYS A 29 -5.80 0.07 -8.08
C CYS A 29 -4.51 0.09 -8.92
N HIS A 30 -4.54 0.74 -10.08
CA HIS A 30 -3.35 0.92 -10.91
C HIS A 30 -2.31 1.81 -10.21
N PHE A 31 -2.76 2.93 -9.63
CA PHE A 31 -1.89 3.90 -8.97
C PHE A 31 -1.25 3.37 -7.68
N ILE A 32 -1.94 2.47 -6.98
CA ILE A 32 -1.48 1.86 -5.72
C ILE A 32 -0.55 0.67 -5.98
N LYS A 33 -0.72 -0.03 -7.11
CA LYS A 33 0.01 -1.28 -7.39
C LYS A 33 1.53 -1.08 -7.42
N GLU A 34 2.01 -0.09 -8.17
CA GLU A 34 3.44 0.22 -8.27
C GLU A 34 4.08 0.61 -6.94
N PRO A 35 3.56 1.60 -6.20
CA PRO A 35 4.15 1.99 -4.93
C PRO A 35 4.02 0.89 -3.86
N ALA A 36 2.99 0.05 -3.90
CA ALA A 36 2.88 -1.11 -3.02
C ALA A 36 3.97 -2.16 -3.30
N ILE A 37 4.32 -2.39 -4.56
CA ILE A 37 5.40 -3.32 -4.97
C ILE A 37 6.76 -2.73 -4.58
N ILE A 38 7.01 -1.46 -4.88
CA ILE A 38 8.27 -0.78 -4.55
C ILE A 38 8.44 -0.71 -3.03
N GLY A 39 7.39 -0.33 -2.31
CA GLY A 39 7.35 -0.31 -0.85
C GLY A 39 7.60 -1.69 -0.26
N GLY A 40 6.94 -2.74 -0.79
CA GLY A 40 7.16 -4.12 -0.36
C GLY A 40 8.59 -4.61 -0.61
N LEU A 41 9.17 -4.30 -1.76
CA LEU A 41 10.55 -4.67 -2.09
C LEU A 41 11.56 -4.00 -1.13
N ASN A 42 11.42 -2.69 -0.93
CA ASN A 42 12.27 -1.91 -0.01
C ASN A 42 12.07 -2.32 1.45
N GLY A 43 10.83 -2.61 1.83
CA GLY A 43 10.50 -3.15 3.15
C GLY A 43 11.11 -4.53 3.37
N GLY A 44 11.09 -5.40 2.36
CA GLY A 44 11.73 -6.72 2.43
C GLY A 44 13.25 -6.64 2.58
N VAL A 45 13.91 -5.78 1.81
CA VAL A 45 15.37 -5.57 1.91
C VAL A 45 15.74 -5.01 3.28
N SER A 46 15.04 -3.96 3.75
CA SER A 46 15.30 -3.38 5.07
C SER A 46 14.96 -4.35 6.22
N GLY A 47 13.90 -5.15 6.08
CA GLY A 47 13.55 -6.23 7.00
C GLY A 47 14.59 -7.33 7.06
N ALA A 48 15.20 -7.70 5.93
CA ALA A 48 16.33 -8.63 5.88
C ALA A 48 17.54 -8.07 6.65
N ILE A 49 17.89 -6.80 6.40
CA ILE A 49 19.01 -6.12 7.08
C ILE A 49 18.73 -6.04 8.58
N ALA A 50 17.51 -5.69 8.99
CA ALA A 50 17.13 -5.62 10.40
C ALA A 50 17.20 -6.99 11.08
N ALA A 51 16.75 -8.06 10.42
CA ALA A 51 16.87 -9.41 10.95
C ALA A 51 18.33 -9.87 11.06
N PHE A 52 19.16 -9.57 10.06
CA PHE A 52 20.61 -9.81 10.14
C PHE A 52 21.23 -9.08 11.32
N LEU A 53 20.93 -7.80 11.48
CA LEU A 53 21.50 -6.98 12.55
C LEU A 53 21.03 -7.46 13.93
N ALA A 54 19.76 -7.86 14.05
CA ALA A 54 19.23 -8.46 15.26
C ALA A 54 19.96 -9.77 15.59
N VAL A 55 20.08 -10.69 14.63
CA VAL A 55 20.78 -11.97 14.82
C VAL A 55 22.23 -11.75 15.23
N TYR A 56 22.97 -10.89 14.53
CA TYR A 56 24.37 -10.61 14.87
C TYR A 56 24.50 -9.90 16.21
N GLY A 57 23.62 -8.95 16.52
CA GLY A 57 23.59 -8.27 17.81
C GLY A 57 23.37 -9.26 18.96
N TYR A 58 22.48 -10.22 18.77
CA TYR A 58 22.20 -11.27 19.74
C TYR A 58 23.32 -12.31 19.87
N ILE A 59 24.02 -12.65 18.78
CA ILE A 59 25.19 -13.54 18.82
C ILE A 59 26.34 -12.91 19.62
N ALA A 60 26.45 -11.57 19.61
CA ALA A 60 27.44 -10.84 20.39
C ALA A 60 27.18 -10.85 21.91
N LEU A 61 25.98 -11.24 22.38
CA LEU A 61 25.70 -11.38 23.81
C LEU A 61 26.23 -12.72 24.36
N PRO A 62 27.14 -12.70 25.35
CA PRO A 62 27.63 -13.92 25.98
C PRO A 62 26.47 -14.68 26.66
N GLY A 63 26.37 -15.98 26.36
CA GLY A 63 25.31 -16.86 26.88
C GLY A 63 24.09 -17.07 25.96
N PHE A 64 23.91 -16.23 24.91
CA PHE A 64 22.76 -16.34 23.98
C PHE A 64 23.13 -16.83 22.56
N GLY A 65 24.42 -16.78 22.18
CA GLY A 65 24.88 -17.14 20.83
C GLY A 65 24.45 -18.52 20.31
N PRO A 66 24.61 -19.63 21.06
CA PRO A 66 24.27 -20.97 20.56
C PRO A 66 22.77 -21.18 20.29
N ILE A 67 21.90 -20.50 21.06
CA ILE A 67 20.43 -20.64 20.96
C ILE A 67 19.91 -19.98 19.69
N ILE A 68 20.53 -18.86 19.29
CA ILE A 68 20.03 -18.02 18.20
C ILE A 68 20.62 -18.45 16.85
N VAL A 69 21.83 -19.03 16.83
CA VAL A 69 22.42 -19.67 15.65
C VAL A 69 21.51 -20.76 15.06
N MET A 70 20.78 -21.52 15.91
CA MET A 70 19.87 -22.57 15.47
C MET A 70 18.63 -22.04 14.70
N GLY A 71 18.27 -20.77 14.91
CA GLY A 71 17.06 -20.15 14.37
C GLY A 71 17.29 -19.07 13.31
N VAL A 72 18.53 -18.84 12.87
CA VAL A 72 18.88 -17.71 11.98
C VAL A 72 18.07 -17.70 10.69
N GLY A 73 17.90 -18.88 10.06
CA GLY A 73 17.11 -18.98 8.83
C GLY A 73 15.67 -18.54 9.04
N VAL A 74 15.04 -18.97 10.15
CA VAL A 74 13.66 -18.61 10.48
C VAL A 74 13.54 -17.12 10.79
N ALA A 75 14.48 -16.56 11.57
CA ALA A 75 14.49 -15.14 11.90
C ALA A 75 14.62 -14.25 10.65
N LEU A 76 15.45 -14.66 9.69
CA LEU A 76 15.66 -13.94 8.44
C LEU A 76 14.41 -14.03 7.55
N SER A 77 13.80 -15.22 7.40
CA SER A 77 12.54 -15.37 6.67
C SER A 77 11.41 -14.54 7.28
N VAL A 78 11.26 -14.57 8.60
CA VAL A 78 10.25 -13.75 9.31
C VAL A 78 10.53 -12.27 9.10
N GLY A 79 11.78 -11.82 9.23
CA GLY A 79 12.16 -10.43 9.00
C GLY A 79 11.84 -9.94 7.59
N VAL A 80 12.13 -10.74 6.56
CA VAL A 80 11.79 -10.43 5.17
C VAL A 80 10.27 -10.36 4.97
N ILE A 81 9.51 -11.36 5.44
CA ILE A 81 8.05 -11.39 5.26
C ILE A 81 7.40 -10.19 5.95
N THR A 82 7.82 -9.91 7.19
CA THR A 82 7.27 -8.79 7.98
C THR A 82 7.66 -7.45 7.35
N GLY A 83 8.90 -7.33 6.85
CA GLY A 83 9.38 -6.18 6.10
C GLY A 83 8.57 -5.94 4.82
N ILE A 84 8.32 -6.99 4.02
CA ILE A 84 7.49 -6.90 2.81
C ILE A 84 6.08 -6.43 3.16
N ALA A 85 5.46 -7.01 4.20
CA ALA A 85 4.11 -6.65 4.62
C ALA A 85 4.01 -5.17 5.03
N ILE A 86 4.89 -4.71 5.92
CA ILE A 86 4.91 -3.32 6.39
C ILE A 86 5.23 -2.37 5.23
N GLY A 87 6.25 -2.68 4.44
CA GLY A 87 6.66 -1.86 3.30
C GLY A 87 5.55 -1.73 2.25
N SER A 88 4.80 -2.80 2.00
CA SER A 88 3.69 -2.77 1.05
C SER A 88 2.51 -1.93 1.59
N ILE A 89 2.20 -2.02 2.88
CA ILE A 89 1.18 -1.16 3.53
C ILE A 89 1.56 0.32 3.40
N ILE A 90 2.81 0.68 3.71
CA ILE A 90 3.29 2.06 3.57
C ILE A 90 3.22 2.51 2.11
N GLY A 91 3.64 1.64 1.18
CA GLY A 91 3.53 1.89 -0.26
C GLY A 91 2.10 2.17 -0.71
N ILE A 92 1.12 1.44 -0.19
CA ILE A 92 -0.31 1.67 -0.46
C ILE A 92 -0.75 3.04 0.06
N ILE A 93 -0.37 3.39 1.28
CA ILE A 93 -0.73 4.68 1.89
C ILE A 93 -0.17 5.83 1.06
N VAL A 94 1.13 5.77 0.72
CA VAL A 94 1.80 6.81 -0.09
C VAL A 94 1.20 6.89 -1.48
N GLY A 95 0.96 5.76 -2.14
CA GLY A 95 0.33 5.71 -3.47
C GLY A 95 -1.07 6.31 -3.48
N THR A 96 -1.85 6.06 -2.43
CA THR A 96 -3.20 6.62 -2.27
C THR A 96 -3.14 8.14 -2.07
N ILE A 97 -2.27 8.63 -1.19
CA ILE A 97 -2.11 10.07 -0.94
C ILE A 97 -1.68 10.79 -2.23
N PHE A 98 -0.69 10.26 -2.94
CA PHE A 98 -0.16 10.89 -4.15
C PHE A 98 -1.17 10.86 -5.30
N GLY A 99 -1.90 9.74 -5.45
CA GLY A 99 -3.00 9.64 -6.42
C GLY A 99 -4.11 10.66 -6.17
N PHE A 100 -4.50 10.84 -4.90
CA PHE A 100 -5.55 11.79 -4.52
C PHE A 100 -5.08 13.26 -4.66
N ALA A 101 -3.82 13.55 -4.31
CA ALA A 101 -3.23 14.87 -4.49
C ALA A 101 -3.11 15.25 -5.97
N GLY A 102 -2.72 14.30 -6.84
CA GLY A 102 -2.63 14.52 -8.28
C GLY A 102 -3.99 14.85 -8.93
N ASP A 103 -5.05 14.10 -8.58
CA ASP A 103 -6.41 14.40 -9.07
C ASP A 103 -6.94 15.75 -8.55
N PHE A 104 -6.53 16.21 -7.36
CA PHE A 104 -6.91 17.53 -6.83
C PHE A 104 -6.22 18.68 -7.58
N ILE A 105 -4.92 18.55 -7.88
CA ILE A 105 -4.15 19.57 -8.61
C ILE A 105 -4.67 19.72 -10.04
N CYS A 106 -4.90 18.62 -10.75
CA CYS A 106 -5.42 18.66 -12.13
C CYS A 106 -6.86 19.18 -12.25
N ARG A 107 -7.64 19.18 -11.16
CA ARG A 107 -9.02 19.69 -11.16
C ARG A 107 -9.12 21.20 -10.91
N ASN A 108 -8.05 21.83 -10.42
CA ASN A 108 -8.00 23.25 -10.04
C ASN A 108 -7.22 24.13 -11.05
N ASN A 109 -6.94 23.61 -12.25
CA ASN A 109 -6.27 24.32 -13.34
C ASN A 109 -7.02 24.08 -14.66
#